data_AF-A0A2Z4EM48-F1
#
_entry.id   AF-A0A2Z4EM48-F1
#
_cell.length_a   1.000
_cell.length_b   1.000
_cell.length_c   1.000
_cell.angle_alpha   90.00
_cell.angle_beta   90.00
_cell.angle_gamma   90.00
#
_symmetry.space_group_name_H-M   'P 1'
#
loop_
_entity.id
_entity.type
_entity.pdbx_description
1 polymer ?
#
loop_
_entity_poly.entity_id
_entity_poly.type
_entity_poly.pdbx_seq_one_letter_code
_entity_poly.pdbx_strand_id
1 'polypeptide(L)'
;MTSFCLNSVILMTITTVIVAHAASTGMTAFNNRSGSDIHMAQRDYNENKADKAEGFFFTITNFFSRRKHDDDKPDFITTFDIIRLLDEKYAMKQFYCVINKEPCDATGLRLKATIPEEINNDCERCTATETSNIRRILNYVKKHYPEFWDRVEPIYRNNMTA
;
A
#
# COMPACT_ATOMS: atom_id res chain seq x y z
N MET A 1 -45.59 -10.02 -52.21
CA MET A 1 -44.43 -9.09 -52.19
C MET A 1 -44.58 -8.23 -50.93
N THR A 2 -43.80 -8.48 -49.86
CA THR A 2 -43.57 -7.54 -48.72
C THR A 2 -42.70 -8.13 -47.58
N SER A 3 -42.29 -9.41 -47.61
CA SER A 3 -41.46 -10.00 -46.53
C SER A 3 -39.98 -9.54 -46.54
N PHE A 4 -39.50 -8.96 -47.64
CA PHE A 4 -38.10 -8.51 -47.76
C PHE A 4 -37.83 -7.15 -47.12
N CYS A 5 -38.87 -6.38 -46.74
CA CYS A 5 -38.68 -5.05 -46.14
C CYS A 5 -38.32 -5.12 -44.65
N LEU A 6 -38.81 -6.12 -43.92
CA LEU A 6 -38.59 -6.25 -42.47
C LEU A 6 -37.14 -6.62 -42.13
N ASN A 7 -36.53 -7.54 -42.87
CA ASN A 7 -35.14 -7.96 -42.63
C ASN A 7 -34.11 -6.84 -42.91
N SER A 8 -34.43 -5.91 -43.84
CA SER A 8 -33.55 -4.78 -44.17
C SER A 8 -33.68 -3.63 -43.15
N VAL A 9 -34.89 -3.37 -42.64
CA VAL A 9 -35.11 -2.37 -41.57
C VAL A 9 -34.45 -2.79 -40.26
N ILE A 10 -34.48 -4.08 -39.91
CA ILE A 10 -33.82 -4.59 -38.69
C ILE A 10 -32.30 -4.36 -38.76
N LEU A 11 -31.65 -4.63 -39.89
CA LEU A 11 -30.19 -4.39 -40.04
C LEU A 11 -29.81 -2.89 -39.99
N MET A 12 -30.67 -2.01 -40.50
CA MET A 12 -30.44 -0.56 -40.41
C MET A 12 -30.61 -0.03 -38.97
N THR A 13 -31.56 -0.55 -38.19
CA THR A 13 -31.71 -0.14 -36.79
C THR A 13 -30.53 -0.59 -35.91
N ILE A 14 -30.03 -1.82 -36.08
CA ILE A 14 -28.92 -2.34 -35.27
C ILE A 14 -27.62 -1.57 -35.52
N THR A 15 -27.34 -1.17 -36.76
CA THR A 15 -26.14 -0.34 -37.05
C THR A 15 -26.26 1.08 -36.49
N THR A 16 -27.46 1.68 -36.49
CA THR A 16 -27.66 3.00 -35.86
C THR A 16 -27.53 2.98 -34.33
N VAL A 17 -27.95 1.90 -33.66
CA VAL A 17 -27.78 1.75 -32.18
C VAL A 17 -26.30 1.59 -31.80
N ILE A 18 -25.49 0.95 -32.65
CA ILE A 18 -24.05 0.81 -32.42
C ILE A 18 -23.32 2.16 -32.60
N VAL A 19 -23.81 3.04 -33.49
CA VAL A 19 -23.18 4.36 -33.73
C VAL A 19 -23.63 5.44 -32.73
N ALA A 20 -24.77 5.27 -32.04
CA ALA A 20 -25.28 6.24 -31.07
C ALA A 20 -24.61 6.21 -29.67
N HIS A 21 -23.68 5.28 -29.40
CA HIS A 21 -22.93 5.23 -28.13
C HIS A 21 -21.55 5.92 -28.19
N ALA A 22 -21.26 6.67 -29.25
CA ALA A 22 -19.97 7.33 -29.45
C ALA A 22 -19.97 8.85 -29.14
N ALA A 23 -21.01 9.40 -28.49
CA ALA A 23 -21.08 10.82 -28.14
C ALA A 23 -21.57 11.06 -26.70
N SER A 24 -20.75 10.67 -25.71
CA SER A 24 -20.71 11.34 -24.41
C SER A 24 -19.28 11.34 -23.88
N THR A 25 -18.47 12.24 -24.43
CA THR A 25 -17.21 12.69 -23.81
C THR A 25 -17.56 13.48 -22.54
N GLY A 26 -17.43 12.82 -21.40
CA GLY A 26 -17.27 13.45 -20.08
C GLY A 26 -15.95 12.96 -19.50
N MET A 27 -14.96 13.85 -19.43
CA MET A 27 -13.60 13.57 -18.95
C MET A 27 -13.58 13.06 -17.51
N THR A 28 -13.25 11.79 -17.30
CA THR A 28 -12.69 11.29 -16.04
C THR A 28 -11.18 11.55 -16.06
N ALA A 29 -10.72 12.52 -15.27
CA ALA A 29 -9.30 12.73 -15.04
C ALA A 29 -8.76 11.60 -14.13
N PHE A 30 -8.26 10.54 -14.74
CA PHE A 30 -7.45 9.51 -14.10
C PHE A 30 -6.03 9.66 -14.67
N ASN A 31 -5.12 10.28 -13.92
CA ASN A 31 -3.72 10.37 -14.29
C ASN A 31 -2.87 9.58 -13.30
N ASN A 32 -2.56 8.34 -13.67
CA ASN A 32 -1.33 7.68 -13.27
C ASN A 32 -0.37 7.78 -14.47
N ARG A 33 0.66 8.63 -14.35
CA ARG A 33 1.80 8.65 -15.27
C ARG A 33 3.05 8.30 -14.48
N SER A 34 3.47 7.05 -14.62
CA SER A 34 4.85 6.63 -14.45
C SER A 34 5.49 6.66 -15.84
N GLY A 35 6.60 7.37 -16.01
CA GLY A 35 7.32 7.44 -17.28
C GLY A 35 8.00 8.78 -17.54
N SER A 36 9.25 8.88 -17.08
CA SER A 36 10.37 9.72 -17.51
C SER A 36 10.09 11.01 -18.28
N ASP A 37 10.14 12.13 -17.56
CA ASP A 37 10.72 13.37 -18.06
C ASP A 37 11.92 13.69 -17.17
N ILE A 38 13.11 13.33 -17.65
CA ILE A 38 14.37 13.84 -17.09
C ILE A 38 14.47 15.28 -17.57
N HIS A 39 13.84 16.21 -16.85
CA HIS A 39 14.29 17.59 -16.90
C HIS A 39 15.49 17.67 -15.96
N MET A 40 16.68 17.64 -16.56
CA MET A 40 17.93 17.93 -15.85
C MET A 40 17.88 19.39 -15.38
N ALA A 41 17.32 19.60 -14.20
CA ALA A 41 17.62 20.80 -13.42
C ALA A 41 18.89 20.49 -12.62
N GLN A 42 20.02 20.85 -13.23
CA GLN A 42 21.31 21.00 -12.58
C GLN A 42 21.08 21.75 -11.26
N ARG A 43 21.16 21.07 -10.11
CA ARG A 43 21.34 21.77 -8.84
C ARG A 43 22.81 22.10 -8.74
N ASP A 44 23.17 23.27 -9.28
CA ASP A 44 24.40 23.95 -8.90
C ASP A 44 24.36 24.13 -7.38
N TYR A 45 25.20 23.35 -6.71
CA TYR A 45 25.48 23.50 -5.29
C TYR A 45 26.21 24.84 -5.11
N ASN A 46 25.45 25.87 -4.76
CA ASN A 46 25.97 27.20 -4.49
C ASN A 46 26.04 27.38 -2.97
N GLU A 47 27.15 26.92 -2.41
CA GLU A 47 27.56 27.27 -1.05
C GLU A 47 27.95 28.73 -1.06
N ASN A 48 27.20 29.58 -0.34
CA ASN A 48 27.59 30.84 0.28
C ASN A 48 26.35 31.70 0.58
N LYS A 49 25.86 31.65 1.82
CA LYS A 49 25.36 32.89 2.43
C LYS A 49 25.45 32.82 3.95
N ALA A 50 26.49 33.49 4.45
CA ALA A 50 26.57 33.95 5.82
C ALA A 50 25.42 34.94 6.13
N ASP A 51 25.31 35.27 7.42
CA ASP A 51 24.54 36.36 8.01
C ASP A 51 23.15 35.96 8.51
N LYS A 52 22.70 36.31 9.71
CA LYS A 52 23.28 37.00 10.88
C LYS A 52 22.23 36.88 11.98
N ALA A 53 22.71 36.98 13.21
CA ALA A 53 22.05 36.63 14.44
C ALA A 53 20.89 37.55 14.89
N GLU A 54 20.27 37.08 15.97
CA GLU A 54 19.50 37.78 17.00
C GLU A 54 18.02 38.09 16.74
N GLY A 55 17.14 37.57 17.61
CA GLY A 55 15.85 38.22 17.85
C GLY A 55 14.63 37.36 18.14
N PHE A 56 14.65 36.64 19.27
CA PHE A 56 13.57 36.72 20.25
C PHE A 56 12.15 36.19 19.86
N PHE A 57 12.10 34.88 19.63
CA PHE A 57 11.29 33.89 20.37
C PHE A 57 9.75 33.93 20.41
N PHE A 58 8.98 34.88 19.87
CA PHE A 58 7.52 34.74 20.05
C PHE A 58 6.63 35.43 19.01
N THR A 59 6.52 34.88 17.78
CA THR A 59 5.30 35.07 16.96
C THR A 59 5.11 33.91 15.98
N ILE A 60 4.40 32.89 16.45
CA ILE A 60 3.37 32.11 15.77
C ILE A 60 3.17 32.44 14.27
N THR A 61 3.56 31.53 13.36
CA THR A 61 2.68 30.91 12.34
C THR A 61 3.45 29.88 11.51
N ASN A 62 3.23 28.60 11.81
CA ASN A 62 3.18 27.45 10.89
C ASN A 62 3.97 27.54 9.56
N PHE A 63 5.12 26.86 9.46
CA PHE A 63 5.39 26.04 8.26
C PHE A 63 6.50 24.97 8.36
N PHE A 64 7.48 25.06 9.27
CA PHE A 64 8.54 24.05 9.32
C PHE A 64 8.47 23.15 10.56
N SER A 65 7.31 22.51 10.75
CA SER A 65 7.32 21.14 11.29
C SER A 65 8.11 20.29 10.30
N ARG A 66 9.41 20.15 10.56
CA ARG A 66 10.33 19.32 9.78
C ARG A 66 9.77 17.89 9.78
N ARG A 67 9.18 17.44 8.66
CA ARG A 67 8.85 16.02 8.46
C ARG A 67 10.14 15.25 8.74
N LYS A 68 10.16 14.42 9.78
CA LYS A 68 11.24 13.44 9.96
C LYS A 68 11.24 12.58 8.71
N HIS A 69 12.39 12.53 8.05
CA HIS A 69 12.66 11.64 6.94
C HIS A 69 12.85 10.26 7.59
N ASP A 70 11.93 9.32 7.36
CA ASP A 70 11.89 7.97 7.96
C ASP A 70 12.98 7.04 7.39
N ASP A 71 13.88 7.56 6.56
CA ASP A 71 14.76 6.81 5.67
C ASP A 71 16.05 6.25 6.32
N ASP A 72 16.26 6.43 7.64
CA ASP A 72 17.48 5.96 8.33
C ASP A 72 17.24 4.79 9.31
N LYS A 73 15.98 4.31 9.47
CA LYS A 73 15.69 3.10 10.28
C LYS A 73 15.78 1.86 9.39
N PRO A 74 16.57 0.83 9.75
CA PRO A 74 16.56 -0.42 8.99
C PRO A 74 15.17 -1.08 9.04
N ASP A 75 14.69 -1.53 7.88
CA ASP A 75 13.37 -2.17 7.76
C ASP A 75 13.30 -3.45 8.61
N PHE A 76 12.32 -3.48 9.51
CA PHE A 76 12.16 -4.59 10.43
C PHE A 76 11.52 -5.81 9.74
N ILE A 77 10.60 -5.61 8.77
CA ILE A 77 10.15 -6.67 7.84
C ILE A 77 10.73 -6.40 6.46
N THR A 78 11.42 -7.40 5.90
CA THR A 78 12.08 -7.29 4.60
C THR A 78 11.34 -8.06 3.50
N THR A 79 11.62 -7.76 2.23
CA THR A 79 11.13 -8.55 1.09
C THR A 79 11.57 -10.01 1.15
N PHE A 80 12.75 -10.29 1.72
CA PHE A 80 13.24 -11.65 1.89
C PHE A 80 12.36 -12.49 2.82
N ASP A 81 11.79 -11.86 3.85
CA ASP A 81 10.83 -12.53 4.74
C ASP A 81 9.57 -12.96 3.99
N ILE A 82 9.09 -12.13 3.06
CA ILE A 82 7.96 -12.48 2.19
C ILE A 82 8.27 -13.73 1.37
N ILE A 83 9.46 -13.77 0.75
CA ILE A 83 9.87 -14.90 -0.10
C ILE A 83 9.91 -16.20 0.72
N ARG A 84 10.42 -16.15 1.95
CA ARG A 84 10.46 -17.33 2.83
C ARG A 84 9.07 -17.81 3.22
N LEU A 85 8.13 -16.90 3.45
CA LEU A 85 6.73 -17.20 3.78
C LEU A 85 5.93 -17.77 2.59
N LEU A 86 6.51 -17.83 1.38
CA LEU A 86 5.90 -18.54 0.26
C LEU A 86 5.96 -20.07 0.44
N ASP A 87 6.94 -20.58 1.19
CA ASP A 87 6.98 -22.00 1.57
C ASP A 87 5.93 -22.25 2.67
N GLU A 88 4.91 -23.06 2.33
CA GLU A 88 3.82 -23.42 3.22
C GLU A 88 4.30 -23.99 4.57
N LYS A 89 5.29 -24.89 4.56
CA LYS A 89 5.78 -25.51 5.80
C LYS A 89 6.44 -24.48 6.69
N TYR A 90 7.23 -23.58 6.10
CA TYR A 90 7.87 -22.50 6.83
C TYR A 90 6.85 -21.49 7.35
N ALA A 91 5.88 -21.09 6.50
CA ALA A 91 4.83 -20.15 6.86
C ALA A 91 4.00 -20.65 8.05
N MET A 92 3.57 -21.92 8.02
CA MET A 92 2.82 -22.53 9.11
C MET A 92 3.60 -22.52 10.44
N LYS A 93 4.91 -22.76 10.42
CA LYS A 93 5.74 -22.64 11.61
C LYS A 93 5.76 -21.21 12.18
N GLN A 94 5.90 -20.20 11.31
CA GLN A 94 5.86 -18.80 11.75
C GLN A 94 4.50 -18.40 12.28
N PHE A 95 3.43 -18.89 11.66
CA PHE A 95 2.05 -18.74 12.08
C PHE A 95 1.82 -19.31 13.48
N TYR A 96 2.27 -20.53 13.76
CA TYR A 96 2.19 -21.09 15.11
C TYR A 96 3.03 -20.33 16.13
N CYS A 97 4.19 -19.79 15.73
CA CYS A 97 4.98 -18.90 16.58
C CYS A 97 4.22 -17.62 16.97
N VAL A 98 3.58 -16.98 15.99
CA VAL A 98 2.81 -15.73 16.16
C VAL A 98 1.73 -15.93 17.23
N ILE A 99 1.06 -17.08 17.27
CA ILE A 99 0.07 -17.43 18.30
C ILE A 99 0.65 -18.13 19.55
N ASN A 100 1.96 -18.08 19.78
CA ASN A 100 2.65 -18.69 20.92
C ASN A 100 2.46 -20.21 21.06
N LYS A 101 2.21 -20.94 19.96
CA LYS A 101 2.08 -22.40 19.95
C LYS A 101 3.40 -23.11 19.65
N GLU A 102 4.30 -22.45 18.95
CA GLU A 102 5.64 -22.97 18.61
C GLU A 102 6.73 -21.93 18.90
N PRO A 103 8.01 -22.34 19.01
CA PRO A 103 9.11 -21.41 19.17
C PRO A 103 9.29 -20.54 17.91
N CYS A 104 9.46 -19.24 18.13
CA CYS A 104 9.70 -18.26 17.09
C CYS A 104 11.15 -18.25 16.61
N ASP A 105 11.35 -18.11 15.31
CA ASP A 105 12.64 -17.70 14.76
C ASP A 105 12.73 -16.16 14.65
N ALA A 106 13.86 -15.66 14.16
CA ALA A 106 14.06 -14.22 13.99
C ALA A 106 12.98 -13.57 13.11
N THR A 107 12.50 -14.24 12.06
CA THR A 107 11.45 -13.69 11.19
C THR A 107 10.09 -13.72 11.88
N GLY A 108 9.75 -14.82 12.56
CA GLY A 108 8.52 -14.95 13.35
C GLY A 108 8.42 -13.91 14.48
N LEU A 109 9.53 -13.60 15.16
CA LEU A 109 9.60 -12.54 16.16
C LEU A 109 9.31 -11.16 15.56
N ARG A 110 9.82 -10.89 14.36
CA ARG A 110 9.56 -9.62 13.66
C ARG A 110 8.09 -9.51 13.25
N LEU A 111 7.54 -10.57 12.66
CA LEU A 111 6.10 -10.63 12.36
C LEU A 111 5.24 -10.40 13.59
N LYS A 112 5.54 -11.08 14.70
CA LYS A 112 4.79 -10.97 15.95
C LYS A 112 4.78 -9.54 16.52
N ALA A 113 5.83 -8.76 16.30
CA ALA A 113 5.91 -7.36 16.72
C ALA A 113 5.20 -6.39 15.76
N THR A 114 5.24 -6.64 14.44
CA THR A 114 4.63 -5.72 13.45
C THR A 114 3.15 -5.98 13.18
N ILE A 115 2.68 -7.23 13.30
CA ILE A 115 1.26 -7.58 13.13
C ILE A 115 0.32 -6.72 14.00
N PRO A 116 0.53 -6.56 15.33
CA PRO A 116 -0.36 -5.73 16.14
C PRO A 116 -0.31 -4.25 15.75
N GLU A 117 0.84 -3.73 15.31
CA GLU A 117 0.95 -2.35 14.85
C GLU A 117 0.12 -2.12 13.56
N GLU A 118 0.14 -3.07 12.61
CA GLU A 118 -0.67 -2.99 11.39
C GLU A 118 -2.17 -3.16 11.66
N ILE A 119 -2.57 -4.10 12.53
CA ILE A 119 -3.99 -4.36 12.80
C ILE A 119 -4.64 -3.25 13.64
N ASN A 120 -3.92 -2.74 14.65
CA ASN A 120 -4.51 -1.84 15.65
C ASN A 120 -4.17 -0.36 15.41
N ASN A 121 -2.99 -0.07 14.86
CA ASN A 121 -2.46 1.30 14.74
C ASN A 121 -2.18 1.69 13.28
N ASP A 122 -2.66 0.93 12.29
CA ASP A 122 -2.38 1.12 10.86
C ASP A 122 -0.89 1.38 10.54
N CYS A 123 0.00 0.76 11.33
CA CYS A 123 1.45 0.90 11.22
C CYS A 123 1.99 2.35 11.34
N GLU A 124 1.43 3.18 12.22
CA GLU A 124 1.90 4.57 12.47
C GLU A 124 3.42 4.70 12.74
N ARG A 125 4.06 3.66 13.29
CA ARG A 125 5.50 3.64 13.63
C ARG A 125 6.37 2.87 12.64
N CYS A 126 5.79 2.37 11.56
CA CYS A 126 6.46 1.57 10.56
C CYS A 126 7.02 2.46 9.44
N THR A 127 8.05 1.98 8.74
CA THR A 127 8.50 2.61 7.49
C THR A 127 7.49 2.30 6.37
N ALA A 128 7.45 3.11 5.32
CA ALA A 128 6.57 2.86 4.18
C ALA A 128 6.81 1.48 3.54
N THR A 129 8.07 1.03 3.50
CA THR A 129 8.46 -0.29 3.03
C THR A 129 7.94 -1.40 3.95
N GLU A 130 8.09 -1.24 5.26
CA GLU A 130 7.58 -2.17 6.26
C GLU A 130 6.05 -2.33 6.15
N THR A 131 5.31 -1.23 6.07
CA THR A 131 3.85 -1.23 5.90
C THR A 131 3.43 -1.96 4.61
N SER A 132 4.11 -1.69 3.49
CA SER A 132 3.83 -2.40 2.23
C SER A 132 4.09 -3.90 2.36
N ASN A 133 5.20 -4.28 3.01
CA ASN A 133 5.57 -5.68 3.16
C ASN A 133 4.64 -6.43 4.11
N ILE A 134 4.30 -5.86 5.27
CA ILE A 134 3.37 -6.50 6.21
C ILE A 134 1.99 -6.67 5.58
N ARG A 135 1.47 -5.65 4.87
CA ARG A 135 0.19 -5.76 4.15
C ARG A 135 0.19 -6.87 3.11
N ARG A 136 1.29 -7.03 2.36
CA ARG A 136 1.45 -8.15 1.41
C ARG A 136 1.39 -9.50 2.12
N ILE A 137 2.08 -9.63 3.24
CA ILE A 137 2.07 -10.86 4.05
C ILE A 137 0.66 -11.13 4.55
N LEU A 138 0.00 -10.15 5.20
CA LEU A 138 -1.36 -10.31 5.72
C LEU A 138 -2.36 -10.70 4.61
N ASN A 139 -2.28 -10.06 3.45
CA ASN A 139 -3.14 -10.38 2.31
C ASN A 139 -2.88 -11.79 1.78
N TYR A 140 -1.62 -12.24 1.74
CA TYR A 140 -1.27 -13.60 1.40
C TYR A 140 -1.86 -14.60 2.39
N VAL A 141 -1.73 -14.34 3.70
CA VAL A 141 -2.30 -15.21 4.75
C VAL A 141 -3.82 -15.28 4.65
N LYS A 142 -4.51 -14.14 4.51
CA LYS A 142 -5.96 -14.09 4.36
C LYS A 142 -6.45 -14.88 3.14
N LYS A 143 -5.69 -14.83 2.04
CA LYS A 143 -6.06 -15.49 0.79
C LYS A 143 -5.79 -17.00 0.81
N HIS A 144 -4.66 -17.43 1.35
CA HIS A 144 -4.20 -18.82 1.28
C HIS A 144 -4.51 -19.63 2.55
N TYR A 145 -4.65 -18.98 3.70
CA TYR A 145 -4.85 -19.61 5.01
C TYR A 145 -5.96 -18.90 5.83
N PRO A 146 -7.19 -18.79 5.30
CA PRO A 146 -8.27 -18.04 5.95
C PRO A 146 -8.63 -18.61 7.33
N GLU A 147 -8.70 -19.94 7.48
CA GLU A 147 -9.01 -20.57 8.78
C GLU A 147 -7.98 -20.26 9.86
N PHE A 148 -6.71 -20.09 9.47
CA PHE A 148 -5.66 -19.68 10.39
C PHE A 148 -5.83 -18.20 10.75
N TRP A 149 -6.06 -17.34 9.76
CA TRP A 149 -6.28 -15.91 9.96
C TRP A 149 -7.44 -15.63 10.94
N ASP A 150 -8.56 -16.34 10.80
CA ASP A 150 -9.74 -16.18 11.65
C ASP A 150 -9.45 -16.48 13.13
N ARG A 151 -8.42 -17.29 13.42
CA ARG A 151 -7.96 -17.55 14.79
C ARG A 151 -6.98 -16.49 15.29
N VAL A 152 -6.21 -15.87 14.41
CA VAL A 152 -5.13 -14.94 14.76
C VAL A 152 -5.62 -13.51 14.93
N GLU A 153 -6.48 -13.05 14.03
CA GLU A 153 -7.06 -11.71 14.09
C GLU A 153 -7.67 -11.37 15.47
N PRO A 154 -8.53 -12.22 16.08
CA PRO A 154 -9.10 -11.90 17.39
C PRO A 154 -8.06 -11.90 18.51
N ILE A 155 -6.98 -12.69 18.39
CA ILE A 155 -5.88 -12.67 19.37
C ILE A 155 -5.25 -11.28 19.39
N TYR A 156 -4.88 -10.71 18.24
CA TYR A 156 -4.22 -9.40 18.23
C TYR A 156 -5.15 -8.21 18.43
N ARG A 157 -6.41 -8.33 18.00
CA ARG A 157 -7.43 -7.28 18.19
C ARG A 157 -7.83 -7.14 19.67
N ASN A 158 -7.97 -8.27 20.39
CA ASN A 158 -8.51 -8.27 21.75
C ASN A 158 -7.43 -8.21 22.84
N ASN A 159 -6.16 -8.53 22.55
CA ASN A 159 -5.08 -8.49 23.53
C ASN A 159 -4.50 -7.07 23.79
N MET A 160 -5.20 -6.01 23.38
CA MET A 160 -4.81 -4.62 23.67
C MET A 160 -5.42 -4.09 24.98
N THR A 161 -5.97 -4.97 25.83
CA THR A 161 -6.51 -4.66 27.17
C THR A 161 -5.68 -5.27 28.30
N ALA A 162 -4.36 -5.08 28.30
CA ALA A 162 -3.51 -5.38 29.45
C ALA A 162 -2.33 -4.41 29.53
#